data_AF-A0A928MB34-F1
#
_entry.id   AF-A0A928MB34-F1
#
_cell.length_a   1.000
_cell.length_b   1.000
_cell.length_c   1.000
_cell.angle_alpha   90.00
_cell.angle_beta   90.00
_cell.angle_gamma   90.00
#
_symmetry.space_group_name_H-M   'P 1'
#
loop_
_entity.id
_entity.type
_entity.pdbx_description
1 polymer ?
#
loop_
_entity_poly.entity_id
_entity_poly.type
_entity_poly.pdbx_seq_one_letter_code
_entity_poly.pdbx_strand_id
1 'polypeptide(L)'
;MKIDIMTLFPDAVDAMLHESILGRAEKKGILDIQSVQIRDFTENRQMQVDDYPYGGGWGCVMMAQPLKSCLEHLIAAAPDKRRRVIYMSPQGKPFTQADARRLRDEYDHLILVCGHYEGVDERFIEACVDEEISLGDFVLTGGEIAAMAVCDAVCRLVPGVLSDEACYTGESHWDGLLEYPQYTRPEVWEGRAVPKALLTGNHADVERWRRREQLRRTRERRADLFEKFTPRTKEDAVLLRELEKERTRTPLTEPVLCRAAVEEDVPRIMEIVAQAKKLLASRKIDQWQSDDYPVAETFLEDIACDRCYVLTHAGVIGAFFVLSTEHESNYDAITDGKWSSEEPYAVVHRCAVEKAFRGMGLSDLIFEEAERLTREMGRSWLRVDTHKRNKNMQNLLRRHGFRYRGNVLVTERPGHDPRRLAFEKRLKTPKGMQA
;
A
#
# COMPACT_ATOMS: atom_id res chain seq x y z
N MET A 1 10.63 33.70 8.10
CA MET A 1 9.78 33.92 6.90
C MET A 1 8.76 34.99 7.23
N LYS A 2 8.52 35.99 6.36
CA LYS A 2 7.44 36.96 6.54
C LYS A 2 6.32 36.72 5.51
N ILE A 3 5.07 36.75 5.93
CA ILE A 3 3.91 36.64 5.04
C ILE A 3 2.90 37.73 5.42
N ASP A 4 2.67 38.68 4.51
CA ASP A 4 1.59 39.64 4.65
C ASP A 4 0.39 39.22 3.80
N ILE A 5 -0.81 39.27 4.37
CA ILE A 5 -2.07 38.87 3.71
C ILE A 5 -2.95 40.10 3.60
N MET A 6 -3.09 40.64 2.40
CA MET A 6 -3.98 41.76 2.11
C MET A 6 -5.42 41.24 2.01
N THR A 7 -6.29 41.63 2.94
CA THR A 7 -7.67 41.12 3.03
C THR A 7 -8.64 42.18 3.54
N LEU A 8 -9.94 41.93 3.34
CA LEU A 8 -11.03 42.66 3.97
C LEU A 8 -11.40 42.11 5.36
N PHE A 9 -10.93 40.92 5.72
CA PHE A 9 -11.34 40.16 6.90
C PHE A 9 -10.13 39.66 7.73
N PRO A 10 -9.28 40.57 8.24
CA PRO A 10 -8.07 40.20 8.99
C PRO A 10 -8.35 39.30 10.19
N ASP A 11 -9.35 39.63 11.02
CA ASP A 11 -9.71 38.87 12.22
C ASP A 11 -9.99 37.38 11.94
N ALA A 12 -10.60 37.08 10.78
CA ALA A 12 -10.91 35.70 10.39
C ALA A 12 -9.66 34.92 9.98
N VAL A 13 -8.72 35.58 9.31
CA VAL A 13 -7.43 35.00 8.91
C VAL A 13 -6.54 34.78 10.14
N ASP A 14 -6.44 35.80 10.99
CA ASP A 14 -5.64 35.79 12.21
C ASP A 14 -6.07 34.70 13.19
N ALA A 15 -7.39 34.51 13.35
CA ALA A 15 -7.95 33.48 14.20
C ALA A 15 -7.47 32.05 13.85
N MET A 16 -7.11 31.80 12.59
CA MET A 16 -6.62 30.50 12.15
C MET A 16 -5.08 30.43 12.16
N LEU A 17 -4.40 31.46 11.65
CA LEU A 17 -2.96 31.41 11.40
C LEU A 17 -2.10 31.60 12.66
N HIS A 18 -2.63 32.25 13.70
CA HIS A 18 -1.90 32.47 14.95
C HIS A 18 -2.10 31.34 15.98
N GLU A 19 -2.70 30.23 15.57
CA GLU A 19 -2.97 29.08 16.42
C GLU A 19 -2.00 27.91 16.15
N SER A 20 -2.06 26.89 17.03
CA SER A 20 -1.36 25.62 16.85
C SER A 20 0.15 25.76 16.55
N ILE A 21 0.66 25.11 15.49
CA ILE A 21 2.09 25.06 15.16
C ILE A 21 2.62 26.39 14.61
N LEU A 22 1.81 27.10 13.82
CA LEU A 22 2.19 28.39 13.23
C LEU A 22 2.31 29.46 14.33
N GLY A 23 1.30 29.58 15.20
CA GLY A 23 1.37 30.49 16.35
C GLY A 23 2.52 30.19 17.32
N ARG A 24 2.87 28.90 17.50
CA ARG A 24 4.08 28.53 18.27
C ARG A 24 5.36 28.98 17.58
N ALA A 25 5.43 28.91 16.25
CA ALA A 25 6.59 29.35 15.49
C ALA A 25 6.73 30.87 15.47
N GLU A 26 5.64 31.63 15.42
CA GLU A 26 5.64 33.08 15.55
C GLU A 26 6.10 33.54 16.93
N LYS A 27 5.61 32.90 18.01
CA LYS A 27 6.10 33.16 19.38
C LYS A 27 7.60 32.91 19.55
N LYS A 28 8.20 32.09 18.68
CA LYS A 28 9.65 31.83 18.62
C LYS A 28 10.39 32.77 17.65
N GLY A 29 9.70 33.67 16.95
CA GLY A 29 10.28 34.58 15.96
C GLY A 29 10.71 33.91 14.66
N ILE A 30 10.24 32.70 14.37
CA ILE A 30 10.58 31.95 13.15
C ILE A 30 9.73 32.44 11.96
N LEU A 31 8.47 32.75 12.25
CA LEU A 31 7.48 33.28 11.33
C LEU A 31 7.06 34.69 11.76
N ASP A 32 6.69 35.52 10.79
CA ASP A 32 6.08 36.84 10.95
C ASP A 32 4.89 36.88 9.98
N ILE A 33 3.69 36.57 10.45
CA ILE A 33 2.47 36.55 9.64
C ILE A 33 1.63 37.76 10.02
N GLN A 34 1.21 38.55 9.04
CA GLN A 34 0.35 39.72 9.28
C GLN A 34 -0.81 39.73 8.30
N SER A 35 -2.04 39.81 8.80
CA SER A 35 -3.17 40.20 7.96
C SER A 35 -3.31 41.72 7.97
N VAL A 36 -3.58 42.30 6.80
CA VAL A 36 -3.61 43.75 6.60
C VAL A 36 -4.93 44.15 5.96
N GLN A 37 -5.66 45.02 6.67
CA GLN A 37 -6.97 45.51 6.29
C GLN A 37 -6.88 46.47 5.10
N ILE A 38 -7.35 46.05 3.93
CA ILE A 38 -7.30 46.87 2.70
C ILE A 38 -8.14 48.15 2.85
N ARG A 39 -9.22 48.11 3.65
CA ARG A 39 -10.08 49.29 3.90
C ARG A 39 -9.33 50.47 4.51
N ASP A 40 -8.25 50.23 5.24
CA ASP A 40 -7.46 51.28 5.89
C ASP A 40 -6.68 52.13 4.86
N PHE A 41 -6.62 51.69 3.60
CA PHE A 41 -5.86 52.32 2.52
C PHE A 41 -6.75 53.01 1.47
N THR A 42 -8.05 53.13 1.73
CA THR A 42 -8.96 53.85 0.85
C THR A 42 -8.81 55.36 0.99
N GLU A 43 -8.87 56.09 -0.12
CA GLU A 43 -8.87 57.57 -0.08
C GLU A 43 -10.26 58.17 0.25
N ASN A 44 -11.33 57.38 0.12
CA ASN A 44 -12.70 57.83 0.40
C ASN A 44 -13.06 57.65 1.88
N ARG A 45 -13.95 58.52 2.39
CA ARG A 45 -14.37 58.51 3.80
C ARG A 45 -15.22 57.29 4.18
N GLN A 46 -15.81 56.62 3.20
CA GLN A 46 -16.72 55.50 3.36
C GLN A 46 -15.99 54.16 3.48
N MET A 47 -14.67 54.14 3.32
CA MET A 47 -13.85 52.92 3.27
C MET A 47 -14.34 51.92 2.22
N GLN A 48 -14.82 52.45 1.10
CA GLN A 48 -15.25 51.69 -0.07
C GLN A 48 -14.02 51.13 -0.79
N VAL A 49 -14.04 49.83 -1.09
CA VAL A 49 -12.94 49.09 -1.72
C VAL A 49 -13.33 48.50 -3.08
N ASP A 50 -14.59 48.65 -3.47
CA ASP A 50 -15.19 48.06 -4.67
C ASP A 50 -16.12 49.04 -5.37
N ASP A 51 -16.31 48.85 -6.68
CA ASP A 51 -17.25 49.62 -7.50
C ASP A 51 -17.84 48.72 -8.62
N TYR A 52 -18.83 49.22 -9.34
CA TYR A 52 -19.47 48.51 -10.44
C TYR A 52 -18.49 48.29 -11.62
N PRO A 53 -18.52 47.12 -12.27
CA PRO A 53 -17.65 46.84 -13.41
C PRO A 53 -18.01 47.71 -14.62
N TYR A 54 -16.99 48.22 -15.31
CA TYR A 54 -17.16 48.74 -16.67
C TYR A 54 -17.61 47.64 -17.62
N GLY A 55 -18.47 47.97 -18.60
CA GLY A 55 -19.06 47.00 -19.53
C GLY A 55 -20.38 46.40 -19.05
N GLY A 56 -20.82 46.72 -17.83
CA GLY A 56 -22.01 46.13 -17.21
C GLY A 56 -21.72 44.72 -16.67
N GLY A 57 -22.69 44.14 -15.98
CA GLY A 57 -22.54 42.87 -15.28
C GLY A 57 -23.23 42.88 -13.92
N TRP A 58 -23.13 41.76 -13.22
CA TRP A 58 -23.58 41.63 -11.83
C TRP A 58 -22.38 41.75 -10.90
N GLY A 59 -22.62 42.18 -9.66
CA GLY A 59 -21.57 42.28 -8.64
C GLY A 59 -20.72 43.56 -8.72
N CYS A 60 -19.62 43.55 -7.97
CA CYS A 60 -18.65 44.63 -7.88
C CYS A 60 -17.25 44.10 -8.16
N VAL A 61 -16.31 44.97 -8.51
CA VAL A 61 -14.89 44.67 -8.68
C VAL A 61 -14.09 45.50 -7.67
N MET A 62 -13.10 44.89 -7.03
CA MET A 62 -12.23 45.60 -6.11
C MET A 62 -11.38 46.64 -6.85
N MET A 63 -11.38 47.86 -6.34
CA MET A 63 -10.67 48.99 -6.92
C MET A 63 -9.16 48.85 -6.79
N ALA A 64 -8.42 49.27 -7.83
CA ALA A 64 -6.96 49.24 -7.84
C ALA A 64 -6.31 50.14 -6.77
N GLN A 65 -6.92 51.28 -6.42
CA GLN A 65 -6.33 52.27 -5.51
C GLN A 65 -6.01 51.71 -4.11
N PRO A 66 -6.99 51.23 -3.32
CA PRO A 66 -6.70 50.77 -1.96
C PRO A 66 -5.74 49.57 -1.94
N LEU A 67 -5.82 48.70 -2.94
CA LEU A 67 -4.89 47.59 -3.12
C LEU A 67 -3.46 48.08 -3.37
N LYS A 68 -3.27 49.04 -4.27
CA LYS A 68 -1.96 49.62 -4.59
C LYS A 68 -1.34 50.31 -3.39
N SER A 69 -2.10 51.15 -2.68
CA SER A 69 -1.62 51.86 -1.50
C SER A 69 -1.26 50.89 -0.34
N CYS A 70 -2.06 49.85 -0.13
CA CYS A 70 -1.77 48.80 0.85
C CYS A 70 -0.48 48.03 0.50
N LEU A 71 -0.33 47.62 -0.77
CA LEU A 71 0.87 46.92 -1.24
C LEU A 71 2.13 47.79 -1.08
N GLU A 72 2.07 49.07 -1.44
CA GLU A 72 3.22 49.99 -1.30
C GLU A 72 3.63 50.18 0.16
N HIS A 73 2.65 50.26 1.07
CA HIS A 73 2.92 50.31 2.51
C HIS A 73 3.69 49.07 2.99
N LEU A 74 3.24 47.88 2.60
CA LEU A 74 3.89 46.61 2.96
C LEU A 74 5.31 46.50 2.39
N ILE A 75 5.50 46.91 1.13
CA ILE A 75 6.81 46.94 0.49
C ILE A 75 7.76 47.90 1.20
N ALA A 76 7.28 49.09 1.59
CA ALA A 76 8.07 50.08 2.30
C ALA A 76 8.48 49.62 3.71
N ALA A 77 7.65 48.77 4.35
CA ALA A 77 7.95 48.20 5.67
C ALA A 77 9.03 47.09 5.62
N ALA A 78 9.28 46.48 4.46
CA ALA A 78 10.26 45.40 4.29
C ALA A 78 11.07 45.54 2.97
N PRO A 79 11.82 46.65 2.77
CA PRO A 79 12.41 46.98 1.47
C PRO A 79 13.48 45.98 1.02
N ASP A 80 14.23 45.38 1.94
CA ASP A 80 15.39 44.53 1.62
C ASP A 80 15.05 43.04 1.45
N LYS A 81 13.77 42.65 1.58
CA LYS A 81 13.38 41.23 1.47
C LYS A 81 13.15 40.82 0.02
N ARG A 82 13.63 39.61 -0.32
CA ARG A 82 13.27 38.92 -1.56
C ARG A 82 11.80 38.55 -1.50
N ARG A 83 11.00 39.27 -2.28
CA ARG A 83 9.53 39.27 -2.18
C ARG A 83 8.85 38.67 -3.40
N ARG A 84 7.63 38.16 -3.18
CA ARG A 84 6.70 37.74 -4.23
C ARG A 84 5.29 38.20 -3.90
N VAL A 85 4.66 38.95 -4.79
CA VAL A 85 3.25 39.37 -4.70
C VAL A 85 2.40 38.36 -5.45
N ILE A 86 1.51 37.69 -4.75
CA ILE A 86 0.72 36.58 -5.29
C ILE A 86 -0.77 36.87 -5.13
N TYR A 87 -1.49 36.89 -6.24
CA TYR A 87 -2.95 37.01 -6.22
C TYR A 87 -3.61 35.63 -6.13
N MET A 88 -4.49 35.45 -5.14
CA MET A 88 -5.28 34.23 -4.99
C MET A 88 -6.44 34.27 -5.97
N SER A 89 -6.33 33.49 -7.05
CA SER A 89 -7.23 33.57 -8.21
C SER A 89 -7.52 32.18 -8.77
N PRO A 90 -8.78 31.83 -9.08
CA PRO A 90 -9.10 30.56 -9.73
C PRO A 90 -8.50 30.46 -11.15
N GLN A 91 -8.09 31.59 -11.75
CA GLN A 91 -7.42 31.64 -13.05
C GLN A 91 -5.91 31.32 -12.96
N GLY A 92 -5.36 31.35 -11.74
CA GLY A 92 -3.97 31.07 -11.48
C GLY A 92 -3.57 29.61 -11.68
N LYS A 93 -2.26 29.36 -11.60
CA LYS A 93 -1.73 27.99 -11.63
C LYS A 93 -2.24 27.22 -10.40
N PRO A 94 -2.75 25.98 -10.55
CA PRO A 94 -3.11 25.13 -9.41
C PRO A 94 -1.91 24.91 -8.46
N PHE A 95 -2.10 25.20 -7.18
CA PHE A 95 -1.08 25.11 -6.15
C PHE A 95 -0.66 23.65 -5.90
N THR A 96 0.65 23.40 -5.84
CA THR A 96 1.20 22.07 -5.57
C THR A 96 2.22 22.08 -4.43
N GLN A 97 2.54 20.91 -3.88
CA GLN A 97 3.61 20.79 -2.88
C GLN A 97 4.97 21.28 -3.39
N ALA A 98 5.22 21.20 -4.71
CA ALA A 98 6.43 21.75 -5.31
C ALA A 98 6.45 23.29 -5.28
N ASP A 99 5.28 23.93 -5.42
CA ASP A 99 5.15 25.38 -5.29
C ASP A 99 5.39 25.83 -3.84
N ALA A 100 4.85 25.12 -2.85
CA ALA A 100 5.13 25.42 -1.44
C ALA A 100 6.64 25.41 -1.11
N ARG A 101 7.36 24.41 -1.64
CA ARG A 101 8.82 24.30 -1.51
C ARG A 101 9.53 25.46 -2.20
N ARG A 102 9.18 25.73 -3.47
CA ARG A 102 9.73 26.84 -4.25
C ARG A 102 9.57 28.16 -3.51
N LEU A 103 8.36 28.46 -3.04
CA LEU A 103 8.07 29.71 -2.33
C LEU A 103 8.88 29.83 -1.03
N ARG A 104 9.03 28.73 -0.28
CA ARG A 104 9.86 28.69 0.94
C ARG A 104 11.37 28.82 0.66
N ASP A 105 11.84 28.34 -0.49
CA ASP A 105 13.27 28.32 -0.83
C ASP A 105 13.73 29.62 -1.50
N GLU A 106 12.88 30.25 -2.32
CA GLU A 106 13.26 31.40 -3.15
C GLU A 106 13.00 32.77 -2.50
N TYR A 107 12.06 32.86 -1.56
CA TYR A 107 11.59 34.13 -1.01
C TYR A 107 11.70 34.21 0.51
N ASP A 108 11.94 35.42 1.00
CA ASP A 108 11.98 35.76 2.43
C ASP A 108 10.66 36.45 2.88
N HIS A 109 9.87 36.91 1.91
CA HIS A 109 8.64 37.66 2.08
C HIS A 109 7.61 37.30 1.01
N LEU A 110 6.43 36.85 1.43
CA LEU A 110 5.29 36.65 0.53
C LEU A 110 4.21 37.70 0.85
N ILE A 111 3.63 38.29 -0.18
CA ILE A 111 2.44 39.15 -0.06
C ILE A 111 1.31 38.46 -0.79
N LEU A 112 0.30 38.00 -0.05
CA LEU A 112 -0.86 37.29 -0.58
C LEU A 112 -2.03 38.26 -0.71
N VAL A 113 -2.51 38.47 -1.93
CA VAL A 113 -3.64 39.36 -2.22
C VAL A 113 -4.93 38.54 -2.26
N CYS A 114 -5.84 38.82 -1.33
CA CYS A 114 -7.17 38.23 -1.31
C CYS A 114 -8.14 39.10 -2.11
N GLY A 115 -8.60 38.58 -3.26
CA GLY A 115 -9.71 39.18 -4.00
C GLY A 115 -11.05 38.86 -3.34
N HIS A 116 -12.07 39.65 -3.67
CA HIS A 116 -13.45 39.46 -3.27
C HIS A 116 -14.39 39.92 -4.39
N TYR A 117 -15.69 39.66 -4.24
CA TYR A 117 -16.70 40.02 -5.24
C TYR A 117 -16.43 39.31 -6.59
N GLU A 118 -16.51 40.01 -7.72
CA GLU A 118 -16.15 39.45 -9.05
C GLU A 118 -14.63 39.34 -9.26
N GLY A 119 -13.83 39.93 -8.35
CA GLY A 119 -12.37 39.91 -8.40
C GLY A 119 -11.76 41.30 -8.24
N VAL A 120 -10.54 41.42 -8.73
CA VAL A 120 -9.70 42.62 -8.62
C VAL A 120 -9.60 43.29 -9.98
N ASP A 121 -9.53 44.63 -10.01
CA ASP A 121 -9.25 45.38 -11.23
C ASP A 121 -7.97 44.89 -11.92
N GLU A 122 -8.11 44.44 -13.17
CA GLU A 122 -7.03 43.84 -13.96
C GLU A 122 -5.76 44.69 -14.01
N ARG A 123 -5.90 46.02 -13.99
CA ARG A 123 -4.75 46.95 -14.05
C ARG A 123 -3.87 46.85 -12.82
N PHE A 124 -4.43 46.51 -11.65
CA PHE A 124 -3.63 46.22 -10.46
C PHE A 124 -2.86 44.91 -10.64
N ILE A 125 -3.51 43.89 -11.20
CA ILE A 125 -2.91 42.58 -11.45
C ILE A 125 -1.71 42.75 -12.39
N GLU A 126 -1.92 43.33 -13.57
CA GLU A 126 -0.87 43.56 -14.58
C GLU A 126 0.31 44.40 -14.06
N ALA A 127 0.04 45.39 -13.20
CA ALA A 127 1.07 46.32 -12.73
C ALA A 127 1.84 45.83 -11.51
N CYS A 128 1.25 44.99 -10.66
CA CYS A 128 1.74 44.75 -9.31
C CYS A 128 1.84 43.27 -8.89
N VAL A 129 1.15 42.36 -9.57
CA VAL A 129 1.13 40.94 -9.19
C VAL A 129 2.21 40.19 -9.97
N ASP A 130 3.04 39.41 -9.25
CA ASP A 130 4.10 38.62 -9.86
C ASP A 130 3.62 37.24 -10.33
N GLU A 131 2.58 36.70 -9.69
CA GLU A 131 2.04 35.37 -9.94
C GLU A 131 0.58 35.24 -9.46
N GLU A 132 -0.23 34.46 -10.18
CA GLU A 132 -1.55 34.04 -9.73
C GLU A 132 -1.53 32.56 -9.32
N ILE A 133 -2.10 32.25 -8.15
CA ILE A 133 -2.23 30.88 -7.65
C ILE A 133 -3.70 30.53 -7.42
N SER A 134 -4.10 29.37 -7.95
CA SER A 134 -5.41 28.75 -7.72
C SER A 134 -5.30 27.64 -6.68
N LEU A 135 -6.28 27.56 -5.78
CA LEU A 135 -6.37 26.44 -4.83
C LEU A 135 -6.89 25.16 -5.51
N GLY A 136 -7.56 25.28 -6.66
CA GLY A 136 -8.10 24.18 -7.44
C GLY A 136 -9.29 24.61 -8.30
N ASP A 137 -9.87 23.66 -9.02
CA ASP A 137 -10.93 23.90 -10.02
C ASP A 137 -12.31 24.08 -9.36
N PHE A 138 -12.45 25.12 -8.54
CA PHE A 138 -13.67 25.53 -7.86
C PHE A 138 -13.62 27.03 -7.51
N VAL A 139 -14.77 27.61 -7.14
CA VAL A 139 -14.89 29.04 -6.83
C VAL A 139 -15.20 29.25 -5.36
N LEU A 140 -14.52 30.22 -4.74
CA LEU A 140 -14.73 30.68 -3.37
C LEU A 140 -15.28 32.11 -3.37
N THR A 141 -15.83 32.55 -2.24
CA THR A 141 -16.36 33.92 -2.09
C THR A 141 -15.27 34.98 -1.95
N GLY A 142 -14.05 34.57 -1.59
CA GLY A 142 -12.89 35.43 -1.42
C GLY A 142 -11.59 34.63 -1.36
N GLY A 143 -10.47 35.34 -1.45
CA GLY A 143 -9.13 34.75 -1.48
C GLY A 143 -8.60 34.27 -0.12
N GLU A 144 -9.27 34.56 0.99
CA GLU A 144 -8.78 34.33 2.36
C GLU A 144 -8.45 32.87 2.63
N ILE A 145 -9.32 31.93 2.23
CA ILE A 145 -9.09 30.49 2.44
C ILE A 145 -7.89 30.00 1.62
N ALA A 146 -7.75 30.49 0.38
CA ALA A 146 -6.61 30.15 -0.47
C ALA A 146 -5.30 30.72 0.10
N ALA A 147 -5.32 31.97 0.57
CA ALA A 147 -4.16 32.59 1.21
C ALA A 147 -3.74 31.84 2.49
N MET A 148 -4.70 31.46 3.34
CA MET A 148 -4.42 30.65 4.54
C MET A 148 -3.84 29.29 4.19
N ALA A 149 -4.37 28.61 3.17
CA ALA A 149 -3.88 27.31 2.73
C ALA A 149 -2.43 27.40 2.18
N VAL A 150 -2.14 28.40 1.35
CA VAL A 150 -0.78 28.64 0.84
C VAL A 150 0.16 29.02 1.98
N CYS A 151 -0.26 29.91 2.88
CA CYS A 151 0.52 30.32 4.05
C CYS A 151 0.88 29.13 4.93
N ASP A 152 -0.08 28.28 5.31
CA ASP A 152 0.16 27.08 6.13
C ASP A 152 1.12 26.11 5.44
N ALA A 153 0.88 25.80 4.16
CA ALA A 153 1.69 24.87 3.38
C ALA A 153 3.14 25.33 3.19
N VAL A 154 3.38 26.64 3.05
CA VAL A 154 4.73 27.21 2.96
C VAL A 154 5.38 27.26 4.34
N CYS A 155 4.68 27.79 5.34
CA CYS A 155 5.23 28.01 6.68
C CYS A 155 5.66 26.72 7.36
N ARG A 156 4.92 25.61 7.18
CA ARG A 156 5.30 24.31 7.76
C ARG A 156 6.65 23.78 7.27
N LEU A 157 7.13 24.24 6.10
CA LEU A 157 8.42 23.86 5.51
C LEU A 157 9.58 24.76 5.97
N VAL A 158 9.29 25.82 6.73
CA VAL A 158 10.31 26.73 7.26
C VAL A 158 11.05 26.03 8.41
N PRO A 159 12.41 25.99 8.39
CA PRO A 159 13.19 25.33 9.44
C PRO A 159 12.83 25.84 10.84
N GLY A 160 12.61 24.89 11.76
CA GLY A 160 12.25 25.18 13.15
C GLY A 160 10.74 25.31 13.42
N VAL A 161 9.89 25.33 12.39
CA VAL A 161 8.43 25.28 12.57
C VAL A 161 8.02 23.87 12.99
N LEU A 162 8.36 22.86 12.19
CA LEU A 162 8.25 21.46 12.56
C LEU A 162 9.52 20.98 13.28
N SER A 163 9.40 19.90 14.06
CA SER A 163 10.49 19.39 14.89
C SER A 163 11.65 18.79 14.10
N ASP A 164 11.36 18.21 12.92
CA ASP A 164 12.34 17.52 12.08
C ASP A 164 11.89 17.56 10.61
N GLU A 165 12.84 17.48 9.68
CA GLU A 165 12.54 17.38 8.24
C GLU A 165 11.78 16.08 7.87
N ALA A 166 12.00 15.01 8.65
CA ALA A 166 11.26 13.76 8.55
C ALA A 166 9.74 13.97 8.67
N CYS A 167 9.31 15.02 9.38
CA CYS A 167 7.89 15.34 9.57
C CYS A 167 7.18 15.76 8.28
N TYR A 168 7.88 16.18 7.23
CA TYR A 168 7.27 16.53 5.94
C TYR A 168 7.85 15.77 4.75
N THR A 169 9.04 15.18 4.88
CA THR A 169 9.66 14.38 3.81
C THR A 169 9.03 12.99 3.62
N GLY A 170 8.35 12.48 4.65
CA GLY A 170 7.63 11.19 4.60
C GLY A 170 6.14 11.29 4.25
N GLU A 171 5.62 12.50 4.05
CA GLU A 171 4.19 12.76 3.85
C GLU A 171 3.76 12.65 2.38
N SER A 172 2.45 12.71 2.17
CA SER A 172 1.85 12.73 0.83
C SER A 172 2.42 13.85 -0.04
N HIS A 173 2.59 13.57 -1.33
CA HIS A 173 3.06 14.47 -2.38
C HIS A 173 4.55 14.85 -2.31
N TRP A 174 5.28 14.57 -1.22
CA TRP A 174 6.70 14.90 -1.12
C TRP A 174 7.56 14.19 -2.18
N ASP A 175 7.38 12.87 -2.30
CA ASP A 175 8.07 12.03 -3.28
C ASP A 175 7.18 11.65 -4.48
N GLY A 176 6.01 12.30 -4.60
CA GLY A 176 5.02 12.02 -5.63
C GLY A 176 4.04 10.89 -5.30
N LEU A 177 4.10 10.29 -4.11
CA LEU A 177 3.14 9.29 -3.65
C LEU A 177 2.25 9.82 -2.53
N LEU A 178 1.15 9.11 -2.25
CA LEU A 178 0.35 9.28 -1.04
C LEU A 178 0.99 8.55 0.14
N GLU A 179 0.74 9.05 1.35
CA GLU A 179 1.18 8.43 2.59
C GLU A 179 0.41 7.14 2.92
N TYR A 180 1.07 6.24 3.65
CA TYR A 180 0.51 4.99 4.14
C TYR A 180 -0.60 5.21 5.20
N PRO A 181 -1.43 4.19 5.53
CA PRO A 181 -2.40 4.31 6.61
C PRO A 181 -1.73 4.47 7.97
N GLN A 182 -2.24 5.40 8.77
CA GLN A 182 -1.83 5.58 10.15
C GLN A 182 -2.77 4.81 11.09
N TYR A 183 -2.21 4.24 12.15
CA TYR A 183 -2.95 3.51 13.18
C TYR A 183 -2.49 3.98 14.55
N THR A 184 -3.42 4.04 15.50
CA THR A 184 -3.12 4.35 16.91
C THR A 184 -3.86 3.37 17.82
N ARG A 185 -3.62 3.46 19.13
CA ARG A 185 -4.27 2.62 20.13
C ARG A 185 -5.78 2.89 20.16
N PRO A 186 -6.62 1.87 20.46
CA PRO A 186 -6.27 0.50 20.85
C PRO A 186 -5.90 -0.43 19.68
N GLU A 187 -5.28 -1.59 19.96
CA GLU A 187 -4.86 -2.56 18.93
C GLU A 187 -6.03 -3.13 18.11
N VAL A 188 -7.19 -3.30 18.73
CA VAL A 188 -8.42 -3.73 18.07
C VAL A 188 -9.52 -2.72 18.39
N TRP A 189 -10.08 -2.10 17.36
CA TRP A 189 -11.21 -1.19 17.46
C TRP A 189 -12.36 -1.74 16.61
N GLU A 190 -13.52 -2.01 17.22
CA GLU A 190 -14.70 -2.60 16.56
C GLU A 190 -14.39 -3.88 15.74
N GLY A 191 -13.56 -4.78 16.30
CA GLY A 191 -13.15 -6.02 15.62
C GLY A 191 -12.13 -5.82 14.50
N ARG A 192 -11.66 -4.59 14.27
CA ARG A 192 -10.63 -4.26 13.26
C ARG A 192 -9.28 -4.15 13.95
N ALA A 193 -8.43 -5.14 13.72
CA ALA A 193 -7.09 -5.18 14.27
C ALA A 193 -6.10 -4.29 13.48
N VAL A 194 -5.16 -3.67 14.18
CA VAL A 194 -3.97 -3.04 13.59
C VAL A 194 -3.18 -4.10 12.80
N PRO A 195 -2.62 -3.76 11.61
CA PRO A 195 -1.80 -4.69 10.85
C PRO A 195 -0.67 -5.29 11.67
N LYS A 196 -0.56 -6.63 11.66
CA LYS A 196 0.43 -7.37 12.47
C LYS A 196 1.87 -6.87 12.25
N ALA A 197 2.22 -6.44 11.03
CA ALA A 197 3.54 -5.88 10.72
C ALA A 197 3.91 -4.71 11.63
N LEU A 198 2.93 -3.88 12.03
CA LEU A 198 3.12 -2.72 12.89
C LEU A 198 3.27 -3.06 14.38
N LEU A 199 2.97 -4.29 14.78
CA LEU A 199 2.96 -4.73 16.18
C LEU A 199 4.24 -5.49 16.59
N THR A 200 5.10 -5.83 15.62
CA THR A 200 6.28 -6.68 15.86
C THR A 200 7.47 -5.92 16.45
N GLY A 201 7.48 -4.59 16.37
CA GLY A 201 8.66 -3.76 16.71
C GLY A 201 9.82 -3.88 15.72
N ASN A 202 9.69 -4.63 14.63
CA ASN A 202 10.73 -4.73 13.61
C ASN A 202 10.65 -3.54 12.65
N HIS A 203 11.58 -2.59 12.80
CA HIS A 203 11.66 -1.38 11.97
C HIS A 203 11.72 -1.69 10.46
N ALA A 204 12.43 -2.74 10.05
CA ALA A 204 12.54 -3.08 8.63
C ALA A 204 11.20 -3.59 8.06
N ASP A 205 10.46 -4.39 8.83
CA ASP A 205 9.13 -4.87 8.42
C ASP A 205 8.11 -3.73 8.39
N VAL A 206 8.21 -2.80 9.34
CA VAL A 206 7.37 -1.59 9.39
C VAL A 206 7.61 -0.70 8.18
N GLU A 207 8.87 -0.37 7.87
CA GLU A 207 9.20 0.46 6.72
C GLU A 207 8.81 -0.19 5.39
N ARG A 208 9.02 -1.50 5.26
CA ARG A 208 8.56 -2.26 4.09
C ARG A 208 7.04 -2.22 3.95
N TRP A 209 6.31 -2.41 5.06
CA TRP A 209 4.86 -2.32 5.07
C TRP A 209 4.37 -0.92 4.69
N ARG A 210 4.97 0.12 5.28
CA ARG A 210 4.67 1.53 4.98
C ARG A 210 4.84 1.82 3.50
N ARG A 211 6.00 1.48 2.94
CA ARG A 211 6.30 1.70 1.52
C ARG A 211 5.34 0.95 0.61
N ARG A 212 5.02 -0.30 0.95
CA ARG A 212 4.05 -1.11 0.19
C ARG A 212 2.66 -0.49 0.17
N GLU A 213 2.19 0.01 1.31
CA GLU A 213 0.88 0.65 1.41
C GLU A 213 0.83 2.04 0.76
N GLN A 214 1.92 2.81 0.78
CA GLN A 214 2.04 4.04 -0.04
C GLN A 214 1.81 3.72 -1.53
N LEU A 215 2.54 2.74 -2.06
CA LEU A 215 2.41 2.32 -3.47
C LEU A 215 1.00 1.84 -3.80
N ARG A 216 0.45 0.97 -2.94
CA ARG A 216 -0.91 0.45 -3.10
C ARG A 216 -1.96 1.56 -3.10
N ARG A 217 -1.94 2.43 -2.10
CA ARG A 217 -2.92 3.50 -1.92
C ARG A 217 -2.82 4.55 -3.02
N THR A 218 -1.61 4.91 -3.43
CA THR A 218 -1.41 5.85 -4.54
C THR A 218 -2.00 5.29 -5.82
N ARG A 219 -1.70 4.03 -6.15
CA ARG A 219 -2.29 3.35 -7.31
C ARG A 219 -3.83 3.34 -7.27
N GLU A 220 -4.41 3.07 -6.11
CA GLU A 220 -5.87 2.94 -5.95
C GLU A 220 -6.61 4.29 -5.94
N ARG A 221 -6.01 5.36 -5.39
CA ARG A 221 -6.69 6.64 -5.16
C ARG A 221 -6.22 7.78 -6.06
N ARG A 222 -5.00 7.70 -6.59
CA ARG A 222 -4.34 8.74 -7.39
C ARG A 222 -3.52 8.07 -8.50
N ALA A 223 -4.22 7.41 -9.41
CA ALA A 223 -3.61 6.74 -10.56
C ALA A 223 -2.73 7.70 -11.38
N ASP A 224 -3.12 8.97 -11.48
CA ASP A 224 -2.36 10.05 -12.12
C ASP A 224 -0.97 10.28 -11.51
N LEU A 225 -0.83 10.14 -10.18
CA LEU A 225 0.45 10.20 -9.49
C LEU A 225 1.24 8.91 -9.68
N PHE A 226 0.55 7.77 -9.62
CA PHE A 226 1.16 6.45 -9.75
C PHE A 226 1.74 6.20 -11.15
N GLU A 227 1.09 6.67 -12.21
CA GLU A 227 1.58 6.56 -13.59
C GLU A 227 2.89 7.32 -13.82
N LYS A 228 3.08 8.43 -13.09
CA LYS A 228 4.32 9.23 -13.12
C LYS A 228 5.41 8.64 -12.21
N PHE A 229 5.06 7.73 -11.31
CA PHE A 229 6.00 7.16 -10.36
C PHE A 229 6.93 6.15 -11.03
N THR A 230 8.24 6.38 -10.87
CA THR A 230 9.28 5.41 -11.26
C THR A 230 9.89 4.77 -10.01
N PRO A 231 10.06 3.43 -9.96
CA PRO A 231 10.66 2.74 -8.82
C PRO A 231 12.05 3.30 -8.52
N ARG A 232 12.28 3.75 -7.29
CA ARG A 232 13.55 4.39 -6.90
C ARG A 232 14.55 3.38 -6.34
N THR A 233 14.05 2.25 -5.86
CA THR A 233 14.85 1.19 -5.22
C THR A 233 14.52 -0.18 -5.81
N LYS A 234 15.41 -1.15 -5.57
CA LYS A 234 15.13 -2.57 -5.89
C LYS A 234 13.92 -3.08 -5.12
N GLU A 235 13.71 -2.59 -3.88
CA GLU A 235 12.57 -2.98 -3.06
C GLU A 235 11.26 -2.47 -3.65
N ASP A 236 11.21 -1.22 -4.16
CA ASP A 236 10.03 -0.70 -4.85
C ASP A 236 9.64 -1.62 -6.03
N ALA A 237 10.61 -2.07 -6.82
CA ALA A 237 10.36 -2.99 -7.93
C ALA A 237 9.86 -4.37 -7.46
N VAL A 238 10.31 -4.86 -6.30
CA VAL A 238 9.81 -6.10 -5.69
C VAL A 238 8.36 -5.90 -5.21
N LEU A 239 8.09 -4.84 -4.47
CA LEU A 239 6.75 -4.52 -3.95
C LEU A 239 5.72 -4.34 -5.06
N LEU A 240 6.08 -3.66 -6.16
CA LEU A 240 5.19 -3.52 -7.32
C LEU A 240 4.85 -4.87 -7.95
N ARG A 241 5.83 -5.79 -8.08
CA ARG A 241 5.58 -7.16 -8.57
C ARG A 241 4.70 -7.95 -7.62
N GLU A 242 4.82 -7.76 -6.30
CA GLU A 242 3.93 -8.38 -5.31
C GLU A 242 2.50 -7.86 -5.47
N LEU A 243 2.33 -6.54 -5.53
CA LEU A 243 1.03 -5.89 -5.70
C LEU A 243 0.35 -6.24 -7.03
N GLU A 244 1.13 -6.49 -8.09
CA GLU A 244 0.61 -6.95 -9.38
C GLU A 244 0.19 -8.43 -9.34
N LYS A 245 0.99 -9.27 -8.68
CA LYS A 245 0.62 -10.68 -8.45
C LYS A 245 -0.63 -10.81 -7.60
N GLU A 246 -0.83 -9.95 -6.60
CA GLU A 246 -2.04 -9.95 -5.78
C GLU A 246 -3.26 -9.51 -6.58
N ARG A 247 -3.13 -8.50 -7.45
CA ARG A 247 -4.21 -8.01 -8.31
C ARG A 247 -4.65 -9.03 -9.36
N THR A 248 -3.70 -9.75 -9.95
CA THR A 248 -3.95 -10.76 -10.99
C THR A 248 -4.50 -12.08 -10.44
N ARG A 249 -4.59 -12.23 -9.11
CA ARG A 249 -5.32 -13.35 -8.49
C ARG A 249 -6.81 -13.06 -8.58
N THR A 250 -7.54 -13.81 -9.41
CA THR A 250 -9.00 -13.85 -9.31
C THR A 250 -9.36 -14.38 -7.92
N PRO A 251 -10.14 -13.63 -7.11
CA PRO A 251 -10.66 -14.16 -5.86
C PRO A 251 -11.54 -15.37 -6.16
N LEU A 252 -11.45 -16.41 -5.34
CA LEU A 252 -12.44 -17.49 -5.35
C LEU A 252 -13.76 -16.88 -4.87
N THR A 253 -14.76 -16.80 -5.75
CA THR A 253 -16.06 -16.17 -5.49
C THR A 253 -17.00 -17.06 -4.67
N GLU A 254 -16.63 -18.33 -4.48
CA GLU A 254 -17.36 -19.38 -3.80
C GLU A 254 -16.39 -20.18 -2.92
N PRO A 255 -16.88 -20.80 -1.82
CA PRO A 255 -16.06 -21.67 -0.98
C PRO A 255 -15.41 -22.79 -1.77
N VAL A 256 -14.19 -23.16 -1.37
CA VAL A 256 -13.53 -24.37 -1.86
C VAL A 256 -13.91 -25.52 -0.94
N LEU A 257 -14.35 -26.64 -1.51
CA LEU A 257 -14.72 -27.84 -0.77
C LEU A 257 -13.64 -28.91 -0.92
N CYS A 258 -13.22 -29.52 0.18
CA CYS A 258 -12.36 -30.70 0.17
C CYS A 258 -13.19 -31.95 0.38
N ARG A 259 -13.09 -32.92 -0.52
CA ARG A 259 -13.78 -34.23 -0.42
C ARG A 259 -12.87 -35.37 -0.86
N ALA A 260 -13.19 -36.59 -0.43
CA ALA A 260 -12.59 -37.79 -1.00
C ALA A 260 -12.85 -37.83 -2.51
N ALA A 261 -11.83 -38.25 -3.27
CA ALA A 261 -11.93 -38.45 -4.71
C ALA A 261 -12.69 -39.74 -5.01
N VAL A 262 -13.43 -39.74 -6.12
CA VAL A 262 -14.12 -40.92 -6.67
C VAL A 262 -13.49 -41.30 -8.02
N GLU A 263 -13.77 -42.51 -8.53
CA GLU A 263 -13.17 -42.99 -9.78
C GLU A 263 -13.45 -42.04 -10.96
N GLU A 264 -14.61 -41.40 -10.98
CA GLU A 264 -15.00 -40.42 -12.00
C GLU A 264 -14.12 -39.15 -11.99
N ASP A 265 -13.38 -38.88 -10.91
CA ASP A 265 -12.47 -37.74 -10.81
C ASP A 265 -11.13 -38.00 -11.50
N VAL A 266 -10.76 -39.27 -11.74
CA VAL A 266 -9.43 -39.66 -12.25
C VAL A 266 -9.07 -38.99 -13.56
N PRO A 267 -9.95 -38.89 -14.59
CA PRO A 267 -9.63 -38.17 -15.82
C PRO A 267 -9.20 -36.72 -15.56
N ARG A 268 -9.91 -36.03 -14.65
CA ARG A 268 -9.62 -34.64 -14.31
C ARG A 268 -8.33 -34.50 -13.48
N ILE A 269 -8.09 -35.42 -12.55
CA ILE A 269 -6.81 -35.50 -11.81
C ILE A 269 -5.65 -35.67 -12.80
N MET A 270 -5.80 -36.54 -13.82
CA MET A 270 -4.77 -36.78 -14.83
C MET A 270 -4.51 -35.56 -15.73
N GLU A 271 -5.51 -34.75 -16.02
CA GLU A 271 -5.30 -33.44 -16.68
C GLU A 271 -4.45 -32.50 -15.82
N ILE A 272 -4.72 -32.42 -14.51
CA ILE A 272 -3.94 -31.61 -13.57
C ILE A 272 -2.50 -32.15 -13.47
N VAL A 273 -2.32 -33.47 -13.44
CA VAL A 273 -1.00 -34.13 -13.47
C VAL A 273 -0.24 -33.75 -14.74
N ALA A 274 -0.86 -33.82 -15.92
CA ALA A 274 -0.23 -33.44 -17.18
C ALA A 274 0.23 -31.97 -17.17
N GLN A 275 -0.58 -31.07 -16.60
CA GLN A 275 -0.21 -29.66 -16.41
C GLN A 275 0.92 -29.46 -15.39
N ALA A 276 0.99 -30.30 -14.36
CA ALA A 276 2.06 -30.28 -13.36
C ALA A 276 3.37 -30.82 -13.93
N LYS A 277 3.36 -31.94 -14.68
CA LYS A 277 4.52 -32.51 -15.38
C LYS A 277 5.16 -31.47 -16.30
N LYS A 278 4.37 -30.78 -17.13
CA LYS A 278 4.83 -29.69 -18.01
C LYS A 278 5.46 -28.52 -17.23
N LEU A 279 4.91 -28.17 -16.07
CA LEU A 279 5.47 -27.10 -15.23
C LEU A 279 6.81 -27.51 -14.60
N LEU A 280 6.93 -28.74 -14.10
CA LEU A 280 8.17 -29.25 -13.50
C LEU A 280 9.28 -29.35 -14.55
N ALA A 281 8.96 -29.87 -15.74
CA ALA A 281 9.88 -29.93 -16.88
C ALA A 281 10.42 -28.55 -17.28
N SER A 282 9.54 -27.55 -17.43
CA SER A 282 9.98 -26.17 -17.78
C SER A 282 10.88 -25.52 -16.72
N ARG A 283 10.92 -26.09 -15.51
CA ARG A 283 11.79 -25.67 -14.40
C ARG A 283 13.01 -26.58 -14.18
N LYS A 284 13.25 -27.53 -15.09
CA LYS A 284 14.34 -28.52 -14.97
C LYS A 284 14.27 -29.31 -13.65
N ILE A 285 13.05 -29.65 -13.24
CA ILE A 285 12.74 -30.54 -12.11
C ILE A 285 12.30 -31.88 -12.69
N ASP A 286 13.02 -32.94 -12.36
CA ASP A 286 12.86 -34.31 -12.86
C ASP A 286 11.78 -35.13 -12.12
N GLN A 287 11.10 -34.53 -11.15
CA GLN A 287 9.92 -35.10 -10.47
C GLN A 287 8.77 -35.34 -11.47
N TRP A 288 8.19 -36.55 -11.42
CA TRP A 288 7.09 -37.03 -12.28
C TRP A 288 7.40 -37.03 -13.79
N GLN A 289 8.67 -37.06 -14.18
CA GLN A 289 9.06 -37.06 -15.59
C GLN A 289 9.16 -38.47 -16.19
N SER A 290 8.81 -39.51 -15.44
CA SER A 290 8.70 -40.86 -15.99
C SER A 290 7.34 -41.06 -16.67
N ASP A 291 7.33 -41.88 -17.72
CA ASP A 291 6.13 -42.18 -18.49
C ASP A 291 5.12 -43.04 -17.70
N ASP A 292 5.59 -43.77 -16.70
CA ASP A 292 4.84 -44.71 -15.87
C ASP A 292 4.39 -44.15 -14.51
N TYR A 293 4.71 -42.89 -14.17
CA TYR A 293 4.33 -42.33 -12.89
C TYR A 293 4.16 -40.79 -12.87
N PRO A 294 3.12 -40.25 -12.21
CA PRO A 294 1.89 -40.92 -11.80
C PRO A 294 1.04 -41.30 -13.03
N VAL A 295 0.35 -42.43 -12.96
CA VAL A 295 -0.61 -42.91 -13.98
C VAL A 295 -2.01 -43.06 -13.34
N ALA A 296 -3.03 -43.29 -14.17
CA ALA A 296 -4.42 -43.37 -13.69
C ALA A 296 -4.61 -44.49 -12.65
N GLU A 297 -3.93 -45.62 -12.85
CA GLU A 297 -3.93 -46.79 -11.97
C GLU A 297 -3.43 -46.43 -10.57
N THR A 298 -2.41 -45.56 -10.47
CA THR A 298 -1.90 -45.08 -9.18
C THR A 298 -2.98 -44.34 -8.38
N PHE A 299 -3.81 -43.55 -9.06
CA PHE A 299 -4.89 -42.81 -8.39
C PHE A 299 -6.09 -43.69 -8.08
N LEU A 300 -6.40 -44.68 -8.92
CA LEU A 300 -7.44 -45.67 -8.61
C LEU A 300 -7.10 -46.47 -7.34
N GLU A 301 -5.84 -46.86 -7.18
CA GLU A 301 -5.34 -47.50 -5.94
C GLU A 301 -5.46 -46.56 -4.72
N ASP A 302 -5.05 -45.29 -4.87
CA ASP A 302 -5.17 -44.28 -3.81
C ASP A 302 -6.64 -44.02 -3.42
N ILE A 303 -7.56 -44.05 -4.39
CA ILE A 303 -9.01 -43.90 -4.17
C ILE A 303 -9.56 -45.14 -3.44
N ALA A 304 -9.24 -46.35 -3.90
CA ALA A 304 -9.68 -47.58 -3.27
C ALA A 304 -9.19 -47.72 -1.81
N CYS A 305 -8.12 -47.02 -1.44
CA CYS A 305 -7.59 -46.98 -0.09
C CYS A 305 -8.05 -45.76 0.75
N ASP A 306 -8.99 -44.94 0.26
CA ASP A 306 -9.49 -43.72 0.89
C ASP A 306 -8.40 -42.65 1.17
N ARG A 307 -7.42 -42.51 0.26
CA ARG A 307 -6.26 -41.60 0.44
C ARG A 307 -6.26 -40.42 -0.50
N CYS A 308 -7.03 -40.46 -1.58
CA CYS A 308 -7.06 -39.40 -2.57
C CYS A 308 -8.16 -38.38 -2.25
N TYR A 309 -7.80 -37.10 -2.25
CA TYR A 309 -8.72 -35.99 -1.97
C TYR A 309 -8.64 -34.94 -3.09
N VAL A 310 -9.79 -34.34 -3.40
CA VAL A 310 -9.92 -33.25 -4.38
C VAL A 310 -10.47 -32.00 -3.73
N LEU A 311 -9.98 -30.84 -4.19
CA LEU A 311 -10.51 -29.53 -3.85
C LEU A 311 -11.34 -29.02 -5.02
N THR A 312 -12.63 -28.75 -4.77
CA THR A 312 -13.57 -28.27 -5.78
C THR A 312 -13.99 -26.82 -5.52
N HIS A 313 -14.16 -26.06 -6.59
CA HIS A 313 -14.68 -24.69 -6.57
C HIS A 313 -15.72 -24.54 -7.69
N ALA A 314 -16.93 -24.11 -7.37
CA ALA A 314 -18.06 -24.06 -8.30
C ALA A 314 -18.27 -25.38 -9.08
N GLY A 315 -18.08 -26.52 -8.40
CA GLY A 315 -18.19 -27.87 -8.98
C GLY A 315 -16.98 -28.33 -9.80
N VAL A 316 -15.97 -27.48 -10.03
CA VAL A 316 -14.76 -27.82 -10.81
C VAL A 316 -13.64 -28.25 -9.87
N ILE A 317 -12.99 -29.38 -10.17
CA ILE A 317 -11.79 -29.83 -9.46
C ILE A 317 -10.61 -28.93 -9.85
N GLY A 318 -10.12 -28.14 -8.89
CA GLY A 318 -9.01 -27.21 -9.07
C GLY A 318 -7.69 -27.71 -8.46
N ALA A 319 -7.73 -28.69 -7.57
CA ALA A 319 -6.53 -29.32 -7.00
C ALA A 319 -6.81 -30.72 -6.46
N PHE A 320 -5.76 -31.49 -6.25
CA PHE A 320 -5.82 -32.77 -5.54
C PHE A 320 -4.60 -32.97 -4.64
N PHE A 321 -4.73 -33.84 -3.66
CA PHE A 321 -3.62 -34.36 -2.85
C PHE A 321 -3.91 -35.78 -2.38
N VAL A 322 -2.85 -36.52 -2.06
CA VAL A 322 -2.95 -37.85 -1.47
C VAL A 322 -2.44 -37.80 -0.04
N LEU A 323 -3.20 -38.37 0.91
CA LEU A 323 -2.83 -38.43 2.31
C LEU A 323 -2.82 -39.88 2.78
N SER A 324 -1.64 -40.40 3.09
CA SER A 324 -1.49 -41.77 3.59
C SER A 324 -1.15 -41.79 5.08
N THR A 325 -1.66 -42.78 5.81
CA THR A 325 -1.23 -43.08 7.18
C THR A 325 -0.44 -44.39 7.28
N GLU A 326 -0.14 -45.00 6.14
CA GLU A 326 0.70 -46.21 6.07
C GLU A 326 2.17 -45.89 6.29
N HIS A 327 2.91 -46.94 6.63
CA HIS A 327 4.36 -46.88 6.75
C HIS A 327 5.00 -46.53 5.40
N GLU A 328 5.88 -45.52 5.40
CA GLU A 328 6.60 -45.09 4.20
C GLU A 328 8.05 -45.55 4.31
N SER A 329 8.38 -46.64 3.62
CA SER A 329 9.71 -47.25 3.66
C SER A 329 10.84 -46.29 3.26
N ASN A 330 10.58 -45.32 2.37
CA ASN A 330 11.57 -44.32 1.99
C ASN A 330 11.94 -43.38 3.17
N TYR A 331 11.13 -43.33 4.22
CA TYR A 331 11.35 -42.48 5.40
C TYR A 331 12.11 -43.20 6.52
N ASP A 332 12.42 -44.49 6.37
CA ASP A 332 13.20 -45.29 7.34
C ASP A 332 14.66 -44.84 7.43
N ALA A 333 15.21 -44.35 6.32
CA ALA A 333 16.61 -43.95 6.20
C ALA A 333 16.75 -42.49 5.77
N ILE A 334 16.76 -41.58 6.75
CA ILE A 334 17.07 -40.17 6.52
C ILE A 334 18.59 -39.94 6.60
N THR A 335 19.16 -39.47 5.50
CA THR A 335 20.62 -39.56 5.24
C THR A 335 21.46 -38.48 5.93
N ASP A 336 20.89 -37.32 6.24
CA ASP A 336 21.59 -36.18 6.87
C ASP A 336 20.74 -35.47 7.93
N GLY A 337 19.97 -36.26 8.70
CA GLY A 337 19.20 -35.74 9.82
C GLY A 337 18.45 -36.83 10.59
N LYS A 338 17.26 -36.52 11.13
CA LYS A 338 16.40 -37.46 11.88
C LYS A 338 14.98 -36.93 12.00
N TRP A 339 13.97 -37.78 12.13
CA TRP A 339 12.62 -37.34 12.51
C TRP A 339 12.58 -36.84 13.96
N SER A 340 11.61 -36.00 14.34
CA SER A 340 11.47 -35.55 15.74
C SER A 340 10.86 -36.60 16.65
N SER A 341 10.10 -37.52 16.07
CA SER A 341 9.31 -38.50 16.81
C SER A 341 9.04 -39.72 15.94
N GLU A 342 8.97 -40.87 16.58
CA GLU A 342 8.50 -42.15 16.02
C GLU A 342 6.99 -42.34 16.22
N GLU A 343 6.28 -41.34 16.77
CA GLU A 343 4.82 -41.35 16.87
C GLU A 343 4.17 -41.51 15.47
N PRO A 344 2.98 -42.14 15.40
CA PRO A 344 2.26 -42.30 14.15
C PRO A 344 2.02 -40.96 13.42
N TYR A 345 2.27 -40.97 12.12
CA TYR A 345 2.20 -39.81 11.25
C TYR A 345 1.29 -40.05 10.04
N ALA A 346 0.94 -38.97 9.34
CA ALA A 346 0.41 -39.03 7.99
C ALA A 346 1.42 -38.41 7.01
N VAL A 347 1.35 -38.78 5.73
CA VAL A 347 2.23 -38.29 4.67
C VAL A 347 1.40 -37.70 3.54
N VAL A 348 1.72 -36.46 3.16
CA VAL A 348 1.18 -35.87 1.92
C VAL A 348 2.00 -36.40 0.75
N HIS A 349 1.39 -37.28 -0.03
CA HIS A 349 1.89 -37.68 -1.34
C HIS A 349 1.17 -36.87 -2.43
N ARG A 350 1.75 -36.90 -3.63
CA ARG A 350 1.12 -36.49 -4.89
C ARG A 350 0.10 -35.35 -4.76
N CYS A 351 0.57 -34.10 -4.77
CA CYS A 351 -0.32 -32.94 -4.75
C CYS A 351 -0.03 -31.99 -5.92
N ALA A 352 -1.10 -31.45 -6.51
CA ALA A 352 -0.99 -30.49 -7.59
C ALA A 352 -2.22 -29.58 -7.66
N VAL A 353 -2.00 -28.38 -8.21
CA VAL A 353 -3.04 -27.39 -8.48
C VAL A 353 -3.11 -27.14 -9.98
N GLU A 354 -4.35 -27.16 -10.49
CA GLU A 354 -4.66 -26.84 -11.87
C GLU A 354 -4.17 -25.43 -12.25
N LYS A 355 -3.67 -25.27 -13.47
CA LYS A 355 -3.16 -24.00 -14.01
C LYS A 355 -4.12 -22.82 -13.80
N ALA A 356 -5.41 -23.01 -14.02
CA ALA A 356 -6.42 -21.96 -13.88
C ALA A 356 -6.54 -21.44 -12.44
N PHE A 357 -6.26 -22.29 -11.44
CA PHE A 357 -6.39 -21.99 -10.01
C PHE A 357 -5.06 -21.60 -9.34
N ARG A 358 -3.95 -21.57 -10.09
CA ARG A 358 -2.63 -21.23 -9.53
C ARG A 358 -2.60 -19.78 -9.06
N GLY A 359 -2.22 -19.59 -7.80
CA GLY A 359 -2.17 -18.28 -7.16
C GLY A 359 -3.45 -17.92 -6.41
N MET A 360 -4.54 -18.68 -6.54
CA MET A 360 -5.82 -18.43 -5.88
C MET A 360 -5.92 -19.02 -4.47
N GLY A 361 -4.82 -19.53 -3.90
CA GLY A 361 -4.78 -20.07 -2.53
C GLY A 361 -5.02 -21.58 -2.40
N LEU A 362 -5.32 -22.31 -3.48
CA LEU A 362 -5.57 -23.77 -3.41
C LEU A 362 -4.37 -24.56 -2.87
N SER A 363 -3.14 -24.11 -3.11
CA SER A 363 -1.96 -24.74 -2.52
C SER A 363 -1.91 -24.58 -1.01
N ASP A 364 -2.37 -23.46 -0.47
CA ASP A 364 -2.44 -23.25 0.98
C ASP A 364 -3.58 -24.10 1.58
N LEU A 365 -4.74 -24.14 0.89
CA LEU A 365 -5.87 -24.99 1.28
C LEU A 365 -5.55 -26.49 1.29
N ILE A 366 -4.73 -27.00 0.35
CA ILE A 366 -4.27 -28.41 0.39
C ILE A 366 -3.62 -28.74 1.74
N PHE A 367 -2.74 -27.87 2.24
CA PHE A 367 -2.03 -28.14 3.50
C PHE A 367 -2.92 -27.90 4.72
N GLU A 368 -3.81 -26.91 4.69
CA GLU A 368 -4.80 -26.70 5.75
C GLU A 368 -5.73 -27.92 5.89
N GLU A 369 -6.20 -28.48 4.78
CA GLU A 369 -7.05 -29.68 4.75
C GLU A 369 -6.28 -30.95 5.10
N ALA A 370 -5.04 -31.11 4.61
CA ALA A 370 -4.19 -32.22 5.00
C ALA A 370 -3.94 -32.22 6.52
N GLU A 371 -3.73 -31.06 7.14
CA GLU A 371 -3.62 -30.94 8.59
C GLU A 371 -4.92 -31.27 9.32
N ARG A 372 -6.07 -30.82 8.81
CA ARG A 372 -7.38 -31.14 9.37
C ARG A 372 -7.62 -32.66 9.35
N LEU A 373 -7.49 -33.29 8.19
CA LEU A 373 -7.66 -34.74 7.99
C LEU A 373 -6.67 -35.55 8.83
N THR A 374 -5.41 -35.13 8.92
CA THR A 374 -4.40 -35.80 9.76
C THR A 374 -4.83 -35.85 11.22
N ARG A 375 -5.43 -34.76 11.74
CA ARG A 375 -5.98 -34.74 13.11
C ARG A 375 -7.19 -35.66 13.26
N GLU A 376 -8.09 -35.68 12.28
CA GLU A 376 -9.27 -36.56 12.25
C GLU A 376 -8.88 -38.04 12.21
N MET A 377 -7.78 -38.37 11.53
CA MET A 377 -7.16 -39.71 11.51
C MET A 377 -6.39 -40.04 12.81
N GLY A 378 -6.43 -39.18 13.83
CA GLY A 378 -5.78 -39.41 15.12
C GLY A 378 -4.25 -39.32 15.09
N ARG A 379 -3.66 -38.65 14.10
CA ARG A 379 -2.21 -38.49 13.96
C ARG A 379 -1.75 -37.11 14.45
N SER A 380 -0.60 -37.07 15.11
CA SER A 380 -0.01 -35.83 15.65
C SER A 380 1.10 -35.25 14.77
N TRP A 381 1.48 -35.96 13.72
CA TRP A 381 2.58 -35.62 12.83
C TRP A 381 2.15 -35.68 11.38
N LEU A 382 2.51 -34.65 10.62
CA LEU A 382 2.36 -34.61 9.17
C LEU A 382 3.74 -34.49 8.55
N ARG A 383 4.05 -35.41 7.63
CA ARG A 383 5.31 -35.45 6.90
C ARG A 383 5.07 -35.25 5.41
N VAL A 384 6.07 -34.73 4.72
CA VAL A 384 6.03 -34.47 3.28
C VAL A 384 7.45 -34.30 2.78
N ASP A 385 7.71 -34.76 1.57
CA ASP A 385 8.98 -34.57 0.90
C ASP A 385 8.81 -33.80 -0.41
N THR A 386 9.90 -33.17 -0.86
CA THR A 386 9.89 -32.48 -2.15
C THR A 386 11.27 -32.46 -2.79
N HIS A 387 11.31 -32.35 -4.11
CA HIS A 387 12.56 -32.27 -4.85
C HIS A 387 13.36 -31.01 -4.46
N LYS A 388 14.69 -31.13 -4.36
CA LYS A 388 15.59 -30.05 -3.91
C LYS A 388 15.54 -28.79 -4.78
N ARG A 389 15.15 -28.92 -6.06
CA ARG A 389 14.95 -27.79 -6.99
C ARG A 389 13.55 -27.17 -6.91
N ASN A 390 12.58 -27.80 -6.23
CA ASN A 390 11.23 -27.28 -6.07
C ASN A 390 11.17 -26.21 -4.95
N LYS A 391 11.74 -25.03 -5.22
CA LYS A 391 11.80 -23.92 -4.26
C LYS A 391 10.43 -23.39 -3.85
N ASN A 392 9.45 -23.47 -4.76
CA ASN A 392 8.07 -23.08 -4.46
C ASN A 392 7.46 -23.97 -3.39
N MET A 393 7.58 -25.30 -3.52
CA MET A 393 7.11 -26.22 -2.50
C MET A 393 7.86 -26.03 -1.17
N GLN A 394 9.19 -25.88 -1.20
CA GLN A 394 9.98 -25.61 0.01
C GLN A 394 9.52 -24.34 0.76
N ASN A 395 9.21 -23.27 0.03
CA ASN A 395 8.72 -22.03 0.63
C ASN A 395 7.29 -22.17 1.14
N LEU A 396 6.42 -22.90 0.43
CA LEU A 396 5.06 -23.23 0.89
C LEU A 396 5.09 -23.99 2.22
N LEU A 397 5.89 -25.06 2.31
CA LEU A 397 6.05 -25.87 3.52
C LEU A 397 6.52 -25.03 4.72
N ARG A 398 7.54 -24.16 4.53
CA ARG A 398 8.01 -23.27 5.60
C ARG A 398 6.95 -22.28 6.06
N ARG A 399 6.17 -21.71 5.14
CA ARG A 399 5.05 -20.81 5.49
C ARG A 399 3.99 -21.52 6.34
N HIS A 400 3.74 -22.80 6.07
CA HIS A 400 2.85 -23.65 6.87
C HIS A 400 3.50 -24.24 8.12
N GLY A 401 4.73 -23.82 8.48
CA GLY A 401 5.37 -24.20 9.74
C GLY A 401 6.03 -25.59 9.73
N PHE A 402 6.20 -26.22 8.56
CA PHE A 402 6.99 -27.42 8.43
C PHE A 402 8.48 -27.15 8.62
N ARG A 403 9.18 -28.09 9.25
CA ARG A 403 10.62 -28.05 9.51
C ARG A 403 11.34 -29.07 8.66
N TYR A 404 12.44 -28.66 8.03
CA TYR A 404 13.33 -29.58 7.31
C TYR A 404 13.99 -30.55 8.28
N ARG A 405 14.04 -31.84 7.93
CA ARG A 405 14.58 -32.91 8.78
C ARG A 405 15.75 -33.68 8.19
N GLY A 406 16.06 -33.48 6.91
CA GLY A 406 17.10 -34.21 6.19
C GLY A 406 16.63 -34.64 4.80
N ASN A 407 17.45 -35.45 4.14
CA ASN A 407 17.19 -36.01 2.83
C ASN A 407 16.75 -37.47 2.94
N VAL A 408 15.70 -37.82 2.21
CA VAL A 408 15.26 -39.20 2.00
C VAL A 408 15.57 -39.61 0.55
N LEU A 409 15.79 -40.90 0.34
CA LEU A 409 15.96 -41.49 -0.98
C LEU A 409 14.64 -42.14 -1.38
N VAL A 410 14.00 -41.62 -2.41
CA VAL A 410 12.83 -42.27 -3.00
C VAL A 410 13.26 -43.21 -4.11
N THR A 411 12.51 -44.30 -4.28
CA THR A 411 12.75 -45.23 -5.37
C THR A 411 12.45 -44.53 -6.70
N GLU A 412 13.47 -44.32 -7.53
CA GLU A 412 13.36 -43.71 -8.86
C GLU A 412 14.15 -44.50 -9.91
N ARG A 413 13.75 -44.34 -11.19
CA ARG A 413 14.42 -44.97 -12.32
C ARG A 413 15.86 -44.45 -12.50
N PRO A 414 16.78 -45.24 -13.07
CA PRO A 414 18.13 -44.80 -13.40
C PRO A 414 18.14 -43.50 -14.24
N GLY A 415 18.87 -42.49 -13.80
CA GLY A 415 18.99 -41.18 -14.48
C GLY A 415 18.22 -40.03 -13.84
N HIS A 416 17.37 -40.30 -12.83
CA HIS A 416 16.69 -39.28 -12.02
C HIS A 416 17.37 -39.12 -10.66
N ASP A 417 17.27 -37.94 -10.04
CA ASP A 417 17.85 -37.68 -8.72
C ASP A 417 16.90 -38.18 -7.61
N PRO A 418 17.20 -39.32 -6.93
CA PRO A 418 16.29 -39.91 -5.95
C PRO A 418 16.19 -39.11 -4.66
N ARG A 419 17.00 -38.05 -4.48
CA ARG A 419 17.02 -37.28 -3.23
C ARG A 419 15.81 -36.37 -3.12
N ARG A 420 15.16 -36.43 -1.96
CA ARG A 420 14.06 -35.53 -1.60
C ARG A 420 14.36 -34.88 -0.25
N LEU A 421 14.06 -33.59 -0.15
CA LEU A 421 14.13 -32.86 1.11
C LEU A 421 12.89 -33.23 1.92
N ALA A 422 13.08 -33.86 3.07
CA ALA A 422 12.02 -34.29 3.96
C ALA A 422 11.68 -33.20 4.99
N PHE A 423 10.39 -33.00 5.20
CA PHE A 423 9.84 -32.02 6.11
C PHE A 423 8.81 -32.66 7.06
N GLU A 424 8.72 -32.15 8.28
CA GLU A 424 7.70 -32.56 9.25
C GLU A 424 7.04 -31.35 9.93
N LYS A 425 5.79 -31.52 10.35
CA LYS A 425 5.07 -30.60 11.22
C LYS A 425 4.39 -31.36 12.34
N ARG A 426 4.58 -30.91 13.58
CA ARG A 426 3.79 -31.37 14.72
C ARG A 426 2.47 -30.63 14.73
N LEU A 427 1.37 -31.36 14.68
CA LEU A 427 0.02 -30.81 14.80
C LEU A 427 -0.32 -30.74 16.28
N LYS A 428 -0.62 -29.53 16.78
CA LYS A 428 -1.12 -29.38 18.15
C LYS A 428 -2.54 -29.94 18.20
N THR A 429 -2.82 -30.80 19.17
CA THR A 429 -4.20 -31.17 19.53
C THR A 429 -4.92 -29.91 19.99
N PRO A 430 -6.13 -29.62 19.50
CA PRO A 430 -6.93 -28.52 20.04
C PRO A 430 -7.09 -28.71 21.55
N LYS A 431 -6.85 -27.66 22.35
CA LYS A 431 -7.18 -27.67 23.79
C LYS A 431 -8.70 -27.87 23.90
N GLY A 432 -9.15 -29.08 24.24
CA GLY A 432 -10.58 -29.40 24.38
C GLY A 432 -10.99 -30.84 24.06
N MET A 433 -10.10 -31.69 23.54
CA MET A 433 -10.38 -33.11 23.27
C MET A 433 -9.42 -34.01 24.07
N GLN A 434 -9.56 -34.00 25.39
CA GLN A 434 -9.15 -35.12 26.25
C GLN A 434 -10.45 -35.66 26.85
N ALA A 435 -10.74 -36.93 26.55
CA ALA A 435 -11.80 -37.69 27.20
C ALA A 435 -11.41 -38.02 28.65
#